data_AF-A0A4S4AG29-F1
#
_entry.id   AF-A0A4S4AG29-F1
#
_cell.length_a   1.000
_cell.length_b   1.000
_cell.length_c   1.000
_cell.angle_alpha   90.00
_cell.angle_beta   90.00
_cell.angle_gamma   90.00
#
_symmetry.space_group_name_H-M   'P 1'
#
loop_
_entity.id
_entity.type
_entity.pdbx_description
1 polymer ?
#
loop_
_entity_poly.entity_id
_entity_poly.type
_entity_poly.pdbx_seq_one_letter_code
_entity_poly.pdbx_strand_id
1 'polypeptide(L)'
;MKPPPLLVHVAVLLGTAFIAAYAAAAADPQPERRRELVSMVRQDCGSCHGLTLSGGLGPALLPHTLAGKPVDSMVATVMNGRPGTAMPGWARFLSEPEAEWVVRTLMAGFPADGVGR
;
A
#
# COMPACT_ATOMS: atom_id res chain seq x y z
N MET A 1 43.17 -7.39 -26.24
CA MET A 1 42.22 -7.27 -27.36
C MET A 1 41.07 -6.38 -26.92
N LYS A 2 40.81 -5.25 -27.59
CA LYS A 2 39.74 -4.31 -27.21
C LYS A 2 38.41 -4.87 -27.75
N PRO A 3 37.36 -5.00 -26.91
CA PRO A 3 36.07 -5.46 -27.40
C PRO A 3 35.54 -4.46 -28.44
N PRO A 4 34.93 -4.94 -29.54
CA PRO A 4 34.38 -4.08 -30.57
C PRO A 4 33.31 -3.17 -29.98
N PRO A 5 33.21 -1.92 -30.45
CA PRO A 5 32.32 -0.91 -29.87
C PRO A 5 30.87 -1.39 -29.82
N LEU A 6 30.42 -2.19 -30.79
CA LEU A 6 29.07 -2.77 -30.82
C LEU A 6 28.75 -3.62 -29.58
N LEU A 7 29.70 -4.43 -29.10
CA LEU A 7 29.51 -5.28 -27.91
C LEU A 7 29.43 -4.45 -26.63
N VAL A 8 30.15 -3.32 -26.57
CA VAL A 8 30.08 -2.38 -25.44
C VAL A 8 28.72 -1.67 -25.42
N HIS A 9 28.22 -1.23 -26.58
CA HIS A 9 26.91 -0.56 -26.66
C HIS A 9 25.76 -1.52 -26.33
N VAL A 10 25.83 -2.77 -26.80
CA VAL A 10 24.83 -3.80 -26.47
C VAL A 10 24.85 -4.13 -24.98
N ALA A 11 26.03 -4.28 -24.37
CA ALA A 11 26.14 -4.52 -22.94
C ALA A 11 25.64 -3.34 -22.09
N VAL A 12 25.92 -2.10 -22.51
CA VAL A 12 25.41 -0.88 -21.85
C VAL A 12 23.88 -0.79 -21.96
N LEU A 13 23.32 -1.03 -23.15
CA LEU A 13 21.87 -1.01 -23.36
C LEU A 13 21.16 -2.08 -22.52
N LEU A 14 21.68 -3.31 -22.51
CA LEU A 14 21.14 -4.40 -21.69
C LEU A 14 21.25 -4.11 -20.18
N GLY A 15 22.36 -3.49 -19.74
CA GLY A 15 22.54 -3.07 -18.35
C GLY A 15 21.55 -1.98 -17.93
N THR A 16 21.30 -0.98 -18.78
CA THR A 16 20.32 0.08 -18.49
C THR A 16 18.88 -0.42 -18.42
N ALA A 17 18.49 -1.36 -19.27
CA ALA A 17 17.15 -1.96 -19.24
C ALA A 17 16.88 -2.76 -17.95
N PHE A 18 17.89 -3.47 -17.44
CA PHE A 18 17.79 -4.23 -16.19
C PHE A 18 17.63 -3.34 -14.95
N ILE A 19 18.32 -2.19 -14.91
CA ILE A 19 18.23 -1.24 -13.78
C ILE A 19 16.85 -0.54 -13.76
N ALA A 20 16.31 -0.18 -14.93
CA ALA A 20 14.98 0.43 -15.02
C ALA A 20 13.85 -0.54 -14.57
N ALA A 21 13.97 -1.83 -14.91
CA ALA A 21 13.01 -2.84 -14.49
C ALA A 21 13.00 -3.06 -12.95
N TYR A 22 14.14 -2.88 -12.28
CA TYR A 22 14.25 -3.02 -10.82
C TYR A 22 13.66 -1.82 -10.06
N ALA A 23 13.77 -0.61 -10.61
CA ALA A 23 13.22 0.61 -10.00
C ALA A 23 11.68 0.68 -10.07
N ALA A 24 11.05 -0.04 -11.00
CA ALA A 24 9.59 -0.13 -11.12
C ALA A 24 8.94 -1.01 -10.04
N ALA A 25 9.71 -1.62 -9.13
CA ALA A 25 9.20 -2.46 -8.04
C ALA A 25 8.44 -1.71 -6.93
N ALA A 26 8.29 -0.38 -7.03
CA ALA A 26 7.31 0.40 -6.27
C ALA A 26 5.90 0.39 -6.91
N ALA A 27 5.64 -0.56 -7.81
CA ALA A 27 4.36 -0.74 -8.48
C ALA A 27 3.29 -1.31 -7.53
N ASP A 28 2.06 -0.85 -7.76
CA ASP A 28 0.79 -1.34 -7.22
C ASP A 28 0.85 -2.86 -6.88
N PRO A 29 0.47 -3.29 -5.64
CA PRO A 29 0.63 -4.67 -5.20
C PRO A 29 0.08 -5.69 -6.21
N GLN A 30 0.68 -6.89 -6.25
CA GLN A 30 0.18 -7.96 -7.12
C GLN A 30 -1.27 -8.34 -6.74
N PRO A 31 -2.09 -8.86 -7.67
CA PRO A 31 -3.51 -9.14 -7.43
C PRO A 31 -3.77 -10.01 -6.20
N GLU A 32 -2.93 -11.03 -5.97
CA GLU A 32 -2.97 -11.91 -4.81
C GLU A 32 -2.79 -11.10 -3.52
N ARG A 33 -1.75 -10.26 -3.50
CA ARG A 33 -1.43 -9.42 -2.36
C ARG A 33 -2.53 -8.37 -2.10
N ARG A 34 -3.16 -7.81 -3.13
CA ARG A 34 -4.32 -6.92 -2.95
C ARG A 34 -5.46 -7.63 -2.21
N ARG A 35 -5.76 -8.89 -2.53
CA ARG A 35 -6.81 -9.65 -1.83
C ARG A 35 -6.49 -9.82 -0.35
N GLU A 36 -5.23 -10.11 -0.03
CA GLU A 36 -4.76 -10.19 1.36
C GLU A 36 -4.88 -8.84 2.08
N LEU A 37 -4.45 -7.75 1.45
CA LEU A 37 -4.57 -6.40 2.00
C LEU A 37 -6.03 -6.00 2.23
N VAL A 38 -6.93 -6.35 1.30
CA VAL A 38 -8.37 -6.10 1.46
C VAL A 38 -8.92 -6.87 2.65
N SER A 39 -8.57 -8.16 2.77
CA SER A 39 -8.99 -8.98 3.91
C SER A 39 -8.45 -8.42 5.23
N MET A 40 -7.17 -8.08 5.29
CA MET A 40 -6.53 -7.47 6.46
C MET A 40 -7.24 -6.17 6.88
N VAL A 41 -7.51 -5.25 5.93
CA VAL A 41 -8.20 -4.00 6.27
C VAL A 41 -9.63 -4.27 6.76
N ARG A 42 -10.35 -5.21 6.15
CA ARG A 42 -11.73 -5.53 6.55
C ARG A 42 -11.82 -6.21 7.90
N GLN A 43 -10.94 -7.18 8.17
CA GLN A 43 -10.99 -8.00 9.37
C GLN A 43 -10.24 -7.34 10.53
N ASP A 44 -9.02 -6.87 10.27
CA ASP A 44 -8.15 -6.38 11.33
C ASP A 44 -8.36 -4.89 11.62
N CYS A 45 -8.40 -4.03 10.60
CA CYS A 45 -8.72 -2.61 10.82
C CYS A 45 -10.21 -2.42 11.13
N GLY A 46 -11.08 -3.19 10.46
CA GLY A 46 -12.52 -3.15 10.66
C GLY A 46 -12.98 -3.56 12.06
N SER A 47 -12.18 -4.32 12.82
CA SER A 47 -12.48 -4.64 14.23
C SER A 47 -12.69 -3.39 15.09
N CYS A 48 -11.95 -2.31 14.83
CA CYS A 48 -12.08 -1.03 15.53
C CYS A 48 -12.85 0.00 14.70
N HIS A 49 -12.64 0.03 13.39
CA HIS A 49 -13.21 1.03 12.48
C HIS A 49 -14.56 0.61 11.86
N GLY A 50 -15.12 -0.52 12.32
CA GLY A 50 -16.32 -1.16 11.77
C GLY A 50 -15.99 -2.00 10.53
N LEU A 51 -16.65 -3.16 10.36
CA LEU A 51 -16.44 -4.05 9.20
C LEU A 51 -16.79 -3.35 7.86
N THR A 52 -17.71 -2.40 7.91
CA THR A 52 -18.08 -1.50 6.80
C THR A 52 -17.17 -0.27 6.68
N LEU A 53 -16.21 -0.10 7.60
CA LEU A 53 -15.32 1.06 7.75
C LEU A 53 -16.03 2.37 8.12
N SER A 54 -17.28 2.29 8.58
CA SER A 54 -18.12 3.43 8.95
C SER A 54 -17.87 3.97 10.37
N GLY A 55 -16.86 3.45 11.07
CA GLY A 55 -16.51 3.84 12.43
C GLY A 55 -17.11 2.93 13.49
N GLY A 56 -16.59 3.07 14.71
CA GLY A 56 -16.95 2.30 15.89
C GLY A 56 -16.14 2.80 17.08
N LEU A 57 -15.22 1.97 17.59
CA LEU A 57 -14.22 2.40 18.56
C LEU A 57 -13.21 3.39 17.93
N GLY A 58 -12.86 3.14 16.67
CA GLY A 58 -12.07 4.05 15.83
C GLY A 58 -12.96 4.94 14.95
N PRO A 59 -12.40 6.04 14.40
CA PRO A 59 -13.12 6.92 13.47
C PRO A 59 -13.48 6.21 12.17
N ALA A 60 -14.44 6.72 11.40
CA ALA A 60 -14.73 6.19 10.07
C ALA A 60 -13.52 6.34 9.12
N LEU A 61 -13.33 5.35 8.24
CA LEU A 61 -12.29 5.34 7.19
C LEU A 61 -12.94 5.44 5.80
N LEU A 62 -14.00 6.26 5.69
CA LEU A 62 -14.74 6.46 4.44
C LEU A 62 -14.15 7.64 3.64
N PRO A 63 -14.35 7.67 2.30
CA PRO A 63 -13.82 8.72 1.44
C PRO A 63 -14.06 10.15 1.94
N HIS A 64 -15.29 10.47 2.33
CA HIS A 64 -15.64 11.79 2.84
C HIS A 64 -15.01 12.11 4.20
N THR A 65 -14.75 11.11 5.04
CA THR A 65 -14.05 11.29 6.33
C THR A 65 -12.56 11.53 6.14
N LEU A 66 -11.98 10.95 5.09
CA LEU A 66 -10.56 11.06 4.76
C LEU A 66 -10.24 12.25 3.83
N ALA A 67 -11.26 12.88 3.24
CA ALA A 67 -11.12 14.01 2.35
C ALA A 67 -10.29 15.14 2.98
N GLY A 68 -9.34 15.69 2.21
CA GLY A 68 -8.46 16.77 2.66
C GLY A 68 -7.33 16.37 3.62
N LYS A 69 -7.26 15.11 4.05
CA LYS A 69 -6.12 14.61 4.85
C LYS A 69 -4.92 14.32 3.93
N PRO A 70 -3.69 14.71 4.30
CA PRO A 70 -2.50 14.36 3.54
C PRO A 70 -2.26 12.85 3.52
N VAL A 71 -2.01 12.28 2.34
CA VAL A 71 -1.75 10.84 2.16
C VAL A 71 -0.57 10.40 3.04
N ASP A 72 0.55 11.11 2.97
CA ASP A 72 1.78 10.77 3.71
C ASP A 72 1.56 10.74 5.23
N SER A 73 0.70 11.62 5.75
CA SER A 73 0.34 11.63 7.18
C SER A 73 -0.49 10.40 7.56
N MET A 74 -1.40 9.96 6.69
CA MET A 74 -2.17 8.73 6.89
C MET A 74 -1.28 7.50 6.75
N VAL A 75 -0.35 7.47 5.79
CA VAL A 75 0.64 6.40 5.66
C VAL A 75 1.49 6.30 6.92
N ALA A 76 2.03 7.41 7.42
CA ALA A 76 2.78 7.44 8.67
C ALA A 76 1.95 6.94 9.86
N THR A 77 0.64 7.25 9.89
CA THR A 77 -0.28 6.75 10.93
C THR A 77 -0.50 5.23 10.80
N VAL A 78 -0.66 4.70 9.59
CA VAL A 78 -0.79 3.24 9.37
C VAL A 78 0.48 2.51 9.79
N MET A 79 1.65 3.03 9.41
CA MET A 79 2.93 2.40 9.70
C MET A 79 3.25 2.40 11.19
N ASN A 80 3.04 3.54 11.87
CA ASN A 80 3.50 3.75 13.25
C ASN A 80 2.39 3.66 14.31
N GLY A 81 1.12 3.59 13.88
CA GLY A 81 -0.03 3.70 14.77
C GLY A 81 -0.22 5.14 15.25
N ARG A 82 -1.02 5.32 16.30
CA ARG A 82 -1.26 6.63 16.91
C ARG A 82 -0.96 6.58 18.42
N PRO A 83 0.14 7.21 18.88
CA PRO A 83 0.50 7.26 20.29
C PRO A 83 -0.65 7.78 21.16
N GLY A 84 -0.83 7.16 22.33
CA GLY A 84 -1.91 7.49 23.25
C GLY A 84 -3.29 6.97 22.83
N THR A 85 -3.38 6.13 21.79
CA THR A 85 -4.63 5.47 21.37
C THR A 85 -4.42 3.96 21.24
N ALA A 86 -5.51 3.22 21.04
CA ALA A 86 -5.47 1.78 20.77
C ALA A 86 -5.05 1.43 19.33
N MET A 87 -4.83 2.40 18.45
CA MET A 87 -4.46 2.15 17.06
C MET A 87 -2.98 1.72 16.96
N PRO A 88 -2.69 0.44 16.64
CA PRO A 88 -1.32 -0.07 16.58
C PRO A 88 -0.64 0.35 15.28
N GLY A 89 0.69 0.24 15.24
CA GLY A 89 1.47 0.33 14.00
C GLY A 89 1.49 -0.99 13.23
N TRP A 90 1.44 -0.89 11.91
CA TRP A 90 1.34 -2.03 10.99
C TRP A 90 2.63 -2.33 10.21
N ALA A 91 3.74 -1.65 10.50
CA ALA A 91 5.02 -1.83 9.81
C ALA A 91 5.61 -3.27 9.84
N ARG A 92 5.11 -4.12 10.73
CA ARG A 92 5.47 -5.55 10.81
C ARG A 92 4.71 -6.43 9.79
N PHE A 93 3.65 -5.92 9.19
CA PHE A 93 2.76 -6.63 8.25
C PHE A 93 2.64 -5.95 6.88
N LEU A 94 2.92 -4.64 6.84
CA LEU A 94 2.85 -3.78 5.66
C LEU A 94 4.21 -3.12 5.40
N SER A 95 4.56 -3.04 4.13
CA SER A 95 5.55 -2.09 3.64
C SER A 95 4.91 -0.71 3.43
N GLU A 96 5.74 0.33 3.35
CA GLU A 96 5.26 1.70 3.11
C GLU A 96 4.49 1.86 1.78
N PRO A 97 4.90 1.26 0.65
CA PRO A 97 4.11 1.29 -0.58
C PRO A 97 2.75 0.59 -0.45
N GLU A 98 2.66 -0.48 0.34
CA GLU A 98 1.37 -1.14 0.61
C GLU A 98 0.47 -0.29 1.49
N ALA A 99 1.03 0.40 2.48
CA ALA A 99 0.29 1.36 3.30
C ALA A 99 -0.22 2.54 2.46
N GLU A 100 0.59 3.05 1.53
CA GLU A 100 0.16 4.06 0.57
C GLU A 100 -0.99 3.56 -0.31
N TRP A 101 -0.87 2.34 -0.84
CA TRP A 101 -1.93 1.70 -1.61
C TRP A 101 -3.23 1.57 -0.81
N VAL A 102 -3.15 1.11 0.46
CA VAL A 102 -4.30 1.00 1.36
C VAL A 102 -4.96 2.36 1.56
N VAL A 103 -4.18 3.40 1.89
CA VAL A 103 -4.68 4.76 2.12
C VAL A 103 -5.38 5.31 0.88
N ARG A 104 -4.76 5.20 -0.29
CA ARG A 104 -5.36 5.68 -1.55
C ARG A 104 -6.64 4.91 -1.88
N THR A 105 -6.67 3.62 -1.62
CA THR A 105 -7.87 2.78 -1.83
C THR A 105 -9.00 3.15 -0.86
N LEU A 106 -8.68 3.46 0.41
CA LEU A 106 -9.66 3.96 1.38
C LEU A 106 -10.28 5.29 0.93
N MET A 107 -9.44 6.20 0.42
CA MET A 107 -9.89 7.50 -0.10
C MET A 107 -10.75 7.37 -1.37
N ALA A 108 -10.51 6.36 -2.19
CA ALA A 108 -11.30 6.09 -3.40
C ALA A 108 -12.59 5.29 -3.13
N GLY A 109 -12.70 4.66 -1.96
CA GLY A 109 -13.77 3.73 -1.61
C GLY A 109 -13.25 2.31 -1.56
N PHE A 110 -13.15 1.76 -0.35
CA PHE A 110 -12.51 0.47 -0.14
C PHE A 110 -13.41 -0.70 -0.60
N PRO A 111 -12.89 -1.69 -1.33
CA PRO A 111 -13.67 -2.85 -1.76
C PRO A 111 -14.12 -3.69 -0.56
N ALA A 112 -15.22 -4.42 -0.72
CA ALA A 112 -15.60 -5.46 0.24
C ALA A 112 -14.61 -6.64 0.16
N ASP A 113 -14.48 -7.41 1.24
CA ASP A 113 -13.82 -8.70 1.16
C ASP A 113 -14.69 -9.66 0.34
N GLY A 114 -14.08 -10.33 -0.65
CA GLY A 114 -14.77 -11.31 -1.51
C GLY A 114 -15.18 -12.59 -0.77
N VAL A 115 -14.98 -12.65 0.54
CA VAL A 115 -15.41 -13.74 1.42
C VAL A 115 -16.84 -13.44 1.89
N GLY A 116 -17.79 -13.51 0.95
CA GLY A 116 -19.21 -13.73 1.23
C GLY A 116 -19.97 -12.63 1.95
N ARG A 117 -20.57 -11.73 1.16
CA ARG A 117 -22.03 -11.62 1.15
C ARG A 117 -22.56 -12.38 -0.07
#